data_AF-X5J961-F1
#
_entry.id   AF-X5J961-F1
#
_cell.length_a   1.000
_cell.length_b   1.000
_cell.length_c   1.000
_cell.angle_alpha   90.00
_cell.angle_beta   90.00
_cell.angle_gamma   90.00
#
_symmetry.space_group_name_H-M   'P 1'
#
loop_
_entity.id
_entity.type
_entity.pdbx_description
1 polymer ?
#
loop_
_entity_poly.entity_id
_entity_poly.type
_entity_poly.pdbx_seq_one_letter_code
_entity_poly.pdbx_strand_id
1 'polypeptide(L)'
;MLKDNIKKARLDAGLTQLEVAEKLGVAQAQYARWENGGRNPKDETVEKLAEIFGTSLEILKGRDDGLEEIVSLLREYELTEADKTNY
;
A
#
# COMPACT_ATOMS: atom_id res chain seq x y z
N MET A 1 -7.73 2.52 7.33
CA MET A 1 -7.46 2.15 5.93
C MET A 1 -6.26 2.92 5.40
N LEU A 2 -6.39 4.02 4.66
CA LEU A 2 -5.22 4.71 4.05
C LEU A 2 -4.14 5.13 5.05
N LYS A 3 -4.51 5.75 6.18
CA LYS A 3 -3.55 6.17 7.22
C LYS A 3 -2.74 5.01 7.80
N ASP A 4 -3.40 3.86 7.98
CA ASP A 4 -2.81 2.67 8.59
C ASP A 4 -1.89 1.99 7.58
N ASN A 5 -2.29 1.96 6.30
CA ASN A 5 -1.49 1.44 5.20
C ASN A 5 -0.23 2.28 4.95
N ILE A 6 -0.33 3.62 4.98
CA ILE A 6 0.85 4.51 4.87
C ILE A 6 1.81 4.24 6.01
N LYS A 7 1.31 4.16 7.24
CA LYS A 7 2.15 3.90 8.42
C LYS A 7 2.82 2.53 8.34
N LYS A 8 2.07 1.50 7.94
CA LYS A 8 2.59 0.14 7.76
C LYS A 8 3.68 0.11 6.68
N ALA A 9 3.39 0.63 5.49
CA ALA A 9 4.34 0.66 4.38
C ALA A 9 5.63 1.44 4.73
N ARG A 10 5.51 2.55 5.47
CA ARG A 10 6.69 3.27 5.98
C ARG A 10 7.53 2.40 6.92
N LEU A 11 6.90 1.70 7.85
CA LEU A 11 7.60 0.84 8.81
C LEU A 11 8.26 -0.35 8.11
N ASP A 12 7.58 -0.95 7.14
CA ASP A 12 8.11 -2.05 6.32
C ASP A 12 9.31 -1.59 5.47
N ALA A 13 9.30 -0.34 5.00
CA ALA A 13 10.43 0.30 4.33
C ALA A 13 11.57 0.73 5.28
N GLY A 14 11.40 0.58 6.60
CA GLY A 14 12.42 0.95 7.60
C GLY A 14 12.66 2.46 7.74
N LEU A 15 11.71 3.29 7.30
CA LEU A 15 11.87 4.75 7.26
C LEU A 15 11.23 5.44 8.46
N THR A 16 11.81 6.55 8.91
CA THR A 16 11.22 7.48 9.87
C THR A 16 10.25 8.44 9.19
N GLN A 17 9.35 9.07 9.97
CA GLN A 17 8.44 10.08 9.44
C GLN A 17 9.17 11.29 8.84
N LEU A 18 10.36 11.62 9.38
CA LEU A 18 11.18 12.73 8.90
C LEU A 18 11.78 12.40 7.53
N GLU A 19 12.38 11.23 7.36
CA GLU A 19 13.00 10.81 6.08
C GLU A 19 11.98 10.76 4.94
N VAL A 20 10.75 10.30 5.20
CA VAL A 20 9.69 10.30 4.18
C VAL A 20 9.27 11.72 3.83
N ALA A 21 9.14 12.59 4.83
CA ALA A 21 8.80 14.00 4.62
C ALA A 21 9.88 14.72 3.80
N GLU A 22 11.16 14.46 4.07
CA GLU A 22 12.30 14.98 3.31
C GLU A 22 12.30 14.49 1.86
N LYS A 23 12.10 13.18 1.64
CA LYS A 23 11.99 12.59 0.29
C LYS A 23 10.81 13.18 -0.50
N LEU A 24 9.71 13.51 0.16
CA LEU A 24 8.54 14.15 -0.45
C LEU A 24 8.67 15.66 -0.63
N GLY A 25 9.63 16.31 0.04
CA GLY A 25 9.73 17.77 0.07
C GLY A 25 8.58 18.44 0.82
N VAL A 26 8.08 17.84 1.90
CA VAL A 26 7.01 18.37 2.75
C VAL A 26 7.44 18.51 4.20
N ALA A 27 6.73 19.31 5.00
CA ALA A 27 6.99 19.39 6.43
C ALA A 27 6.69 18.05 7.14
N GLN A 28 7.52 17.63 8.09
CA GLN A 28 7.29 16.42 8.89
C GLN A 28 5.91 16.40 9.55
N ALA A 29 5.44 17.55 10.05
CA ALA A 29 4.12 17.67 10.65
C ALA A 29 2.98 17.40 9.63
N GLN A 30 3.18 17.73 8.36
CA GLN A 30 2.21 17.43 7.30
C GLN A 30 2.14 15.92 7.06
N TYR A 31 3.30 15.26 6.96
CA TYR A 31 3.36 13.80 6.82
C TYR A 31 2.74 13.08 8.03
N ALA A 32 3.07 13.50 9.25
CA ALA A 32 2.52 12.93 10.47
C ALA A 32 0.99 13.06 10.54
N ARG A 33 0.41 14.15 10.00
CA ARG A 33 -1.05 14.31 9.90
C ARG A 33 -1.70 13.22 9.04
N TRP A 34 -1.01 12.73 8.00
CA TRP A 34 -1.53 11.65 7.14
C TRP A 34 -1.57 10.31 7.90
N GLU A 35 -0.50 9.95 8.61
CA GLU A 35 -0.47 8.73 9.42
C GLU A 35 -1.44 8.77 10.61
N ASN A 36 -1.71 9.97 11.14
CA ASN A 36 -2.64 10.13 12.26
C ASN A 36 -4.12 10.19 11.83
N GLY A 37 -4.41 10.18 10.52
CA GLY A 37 -5.79 10.23 10.02
C GLY A 37 -6.42 11.62 10.03
N GLY A 38 -5.61 12.66 9.88
CA GLY A 38 -6.09 14.02 9.59
C GLY A 38 -6.65 14.13 8.17
N ARG A 39 -6.25 15.17 7.44
CA ARG A 39 -6.64 15.33 6.03
C ARG A 39 -5.84 14.38 5.15
N ASN A 40 -6.52 13.58 4.32
CA ASN A 40 -5.84 12.68 3.39
C ASN A 40 -4.95 13.44 2.38
N PRO A 41 -3.80 12.86 2.00
CA PRO A 41 -3.00 13.34 0.88
C PRO A 41 -3.77 13.24 -0.45
N LYS A 42 -3.34 14.00 -1.46
CA LYS A 42 -3.85 13.86 -2.83
C LYS A 42 -3.31 12.58 -3.47
N ASP A 43 -4.00 12.08 -4.49
CA ASP A 43 -3.60 10.87 -5.21
C ASP A 43 -2.16 10.92 -5.73
N GLU A 44 -1.75 12.03 -6.36
CA GLU A 44 -0.35 12.26 -6.79
C GLU A 44 0.68 12.11 -5.65
N THR A 45 0.28 12.45 -4.43
CA THR A 45 1.15 12.28 -3.24
C THR A 45 1.16 10.83 -2.78
N VAL A 46 0.05 10.12 -2.89
CA VAL A 46 -0.02 8.69 -2.55
C VAL A 46 0.81 7.88 -3.55
N GLU A 47 0.83 8.25 -4.83
CA GLU A 47 1.70 7.63 -5.84
C GLU A 47 3.18 7.79 -5.48
N LYS A 48 3.63 9.00 -5.13
CA LYS A 48 5.00 9.23 -4.66
C LYS A 48 5.34 8.46 -3.39
N LEU A 49 4.38 8.33 -2.47
CA LEU A 49 4.55 7.51 -1.28
C LEU A 49 4.74 6.03 -1.65
N ALA A 50 3.95 5.53 -2.60
CA ALA A 50 4.10 4.17 -3.09
C ALA A 50 5.49 3.92 -3.68
N GLU A 51 6.00 4.85 -4.49
CA GLU A 51 7.36 4.82 -5.02
C GLU A 51 8.43 4.82 -3.91
N ILE A 52 8.30 5.71 -2.92
CA ILE A 52 9.24 5.80 -1.78
C ILE A 52 9.28 4.50 -0.96
N PHE A 53 8.12 3.86 -0.78
CA PHE A 53 8.00 2.64 0.01
C PHE A 53 8.26 1.36 -0.79
N GLY A 54 8.40 1.46 -2.12
CA GLY A 54 8.52 0.28 -2.99
C GLY A 54 7.24 -0.58 -3.02
N THR A 55 6.07 0.05 -2.91
CA THR A 55 4.75 -0.60 -2.96
C THR A 55 3.88 -0.01 -4.08
N SER A 56 2.60 -0.40 -4.17
CA SER A 56 1.64 0.12 -5.14
C SER A 56 0.63 1.10 -4.54
N LEU A 57 0.11 1.99 -5.37
CA LEU A 57 -0.98 2.90 -5.02
C LEU A 57 -2.22 2.14 -4.49
N GLU A 58 -2.52 0.99 -5.11
CA GLU A 58 -3.68 0.17 -4.77
C GLU A 58 -3.55 -0.45 -3.37
N ILE A 59 -2.34 -0.92 -3.01
CA ILE A 59 -2.03 -1.39 -1.65
C ILE A 59 -2.24 -0.26 -0.65
N LEU A 60 -1.70 0.94 -0.91
CA LEU A 60 -1.87 2.08 -0.01
C LEU A 60 -3.34 2.48 0.14
N LYS A 61 -4.12 2.47 -0.95
CA LYS A 61 -5.56 2.76 -0.93
C LYS A 61 -6.41 1.63 -0.33
N GLY A 62 -5.83 0.45 -0.06
CA GLY A 62 -6.55 -0.71 0.46
C GLY A 62 -7.51 -1.30 -0.57
N ARG A 63 -7.16 -1.18 -1.85
CA ARG A 63 -7.87 -1.78 -3.00
C ARG A 63 -7.25 -3.10 -3.45
N ASP A 64 -6.19 -3.54 -2.77
CA ASP A 64 -5.80 -4.94 -2.77
C ASP A 64 -6.88 -5.72 -2.03
N ASP A 65 -7.80 -6.28 -2.80
CA ASP A 65 -9.02 -6.99 -2.42
C ASP A 65 -8.74 -8.43 -1.96
N GLY A 66 -7.50 -8.74 -1.56
CA GLY A 66 -7.07 -10.09 -1.20
C GLY A 66 -6.93 -11.01 -2.41
N LEU A 67 -7.00 -10.46 -3.63
CA LEU A 67 -6.77 -11.23 -4.86
C LEU A 67 -5.37 -11.83 -4.87
N GLU A 68 -4.34 -11.19 -4.31
CA GLU A 68 -2.99 -11.76 -4.30
C GLU A 68 -2.91 -13.04 -3.44
N GLU A 69 -3.65 -13.09 -2.33
CA GLU A 69 -3.71 -14.26 -1.45
C GLU A 69 -4.49 -15.40 -2.12
N ILE A 70 -5.60 -15.07 -2.81
CA ILE A 70 -6.35 -16.01 -3.64
C ILE A 70 -5.50 -16.50 -4.81
N VAL A 71 -4.82 -15.61 -5.53
CA VAL A 71 -3.97 -15.94 -6.70
C VAL A 71 -2.77 -16.79 -6.28
N SER A 72 -2.17 -16.51 -5.12
CA SER A 72 -1.10 -17.33 -4.54
C SER A 72 -1.60 -18.74 -4.24
N LEU A 73 -2.78 -18.86 -3.60
CA LEU A 73 -3.43 -20.14 -3.33
C LEU A 73 -3.75 -20.88 -4.65
N LEU A 74 -4.36 -20.21 -5.62
CA LEU A 74 -4.73 -20.82 -6.91
C LEU A 74 -3.49 -21.35 -7.67
N ARG A 75 -2.35 -20.67 -7.56
CA ARG A 75 -1.07 -21.11 -8.14
C ARG A 75 -0.47 -22.30 -7.41
N GLU A 76 -0.52 -22.32 -6.07
CA GLU A 76 -0.02 -23.42 -5.24
C GLU A 76 -0.75 -24.74 -5.54
N TYR A 77 -2.05 -24.67 -5.80
CA TYR A 77 -2.87 -25.83 -6.12
C TYR A 77 -2.91 -26.20 -7.61
N GLU A 78 -2.12 -25.53 -8.47
CA GLU A 78 -2.08 -25.73 -9.93
C GLU A 78 -3.46 -25.87 -10.59
N LEU A 79 -4.48 -25.16 -10.08
CA LEU A 79 -5.86 -25.31 -10.54
C LEU A 79 -5.96 -25.01 -12.03
N THR A 80 -6.24 -26.05 -12.81
CA THR A 80 -6.29 -25.97 -14.27
C THR A 80 -7.71 -25.61 -14.74
N GLU A 81 -7.86 -25.17 -15.99
CA GLU A 81 -9.19 -24.97 -16.60
C GLU A 81 -10.06 -26.24 -16.56
N ALA A 82 -9.47 -27.43 -16.35
CA ALA A 82 -10.19 -28.68 -16.19
C ALA A 82 -10.93 -28.79 -14.84
N ASP A 83 -10.49 -28.07 -13.81
CA ASP A 83 -11.15 -28.04 -12.50
C ASP A 83 -12.38 -27.12 -12.49
N LYS A 84 -12.50 -26.25 -13.49
CA LYS A 84 -13.63 -25.31 -13.67
C LYS A 84 -14.85 -25.93 -14.36
N THR A 85 -14.75 -27.15 -14.90
CA THR A 85 -15.77 -27.73 -15.78
C THR A 85 -16.74 -28.71 -15.13
N ASN A 86 -16.66 -28.93 -13.81
CA ASN A 86 -17.59 -29.80 -13.07
C ASN A 86 -18.65 -28.99 -12.29
N TYR A 87 -19.51 -28.27 -13.02
CA TYR A 87 -20.83 -27.84 -12.52
C TYR A 87 -21.89 -28.01 -13.61
#